data_AF-A0A7Z0WLV9-F1
#
_entry.id   AF-A0A7Z0WLV9-F1
#
_cell.length_a   1.000
_cell.length_b   1.000
_cell.length_c   1.000
_cell.angle_alpha   90.00
_cell.angle_beta   90.00
_cell.angle_gamma   90.00
#
_symmetry.space_group_name_H-M   'P 1'
#
loop_
_entity.id
_entity.type
_entity.pdbx_description
1 polymer ?
#
loop_
_entity_poly.entity_id
_entity_poly.type
_entity_poly.pdbx_seq_one_letter_code
_entity_poly.pdbx_strand_id
1 'polypeptide(L)'
;MIVILTALEIEYLAVKKHLRNLRWHQLPAGTYVEIGRLKDEPQAQVVLAAIGMGTANAAALTERVIAEFAPAAVLFVGIAGGMRDWLALGDVVVANRIYAYQGGRIDQDRYQARPRAWDTNHRLLELARLVHRSQAWPGAKKKTAPSIHFEPVAAGDVVLNSVTAPESDRLRLHYNDAVAVETESSGVALAAHLSESTPVVAIRGIGDHAGGGEGKFAEDAAGWQPTAAANAAAFAAGLVAAAYRQAAPRQGQGQGPIVDNSGAYIGMVDAGDSGKVKITQRVINGVRSNPVPAIIVFAVVIALLGWGTWGLVSPTAADDQDSSSTTAAGTVGLLSVSDKSACGLRTDHTAICWGQSAEYLRPEGQFTSVATRNGIACGLREDGTATCWDSDGAHTTTGPSPTPREEKEIPQPGPRARFTAVTAGCGVLRDGKVTCWDEDKKVNGDDGTDPTGTFSMVTASMYDAVCGVRTDATIHCWGDDDLKPPSGTFRTVSVGGHHACGLRTDDSVTCWGRNDRGQTVAPKGTFRAVSAGEEHSCGLRTDNTIACWGKGNEGATTPPDGTFAVLGQNTGGEYSCALREDGRAECWGQSGDIDVPADRLLVR
;
A
#
# COMPACT_ATOMS: atom_id res chain seq x y z
N MET A 1 -3.38 -2.22 9.73
CA MET A 1 -3.87 -2.74 11.03
C MET A 1 -3.86 -4.27 11.05
N ILE A 2 -3.63 -4.94 12.20
CA ILE A 2 -3.69 -6.41 12.34
C ILE A 2 -4.87 -6.81 13.23
N VAL A 3 -5.55 -7.91 12.88
CA VAL A 3 -6.56 -8.55 13.73
C VAL A 3 -5.95 -9.78 14.40
N ILE A 4 -6.14 -9.92 15.72
CA ILE A 4 -5.87 -11.13 16.46
C ILE A 4 -7.20 -11.74 16.91
N LEU A 5 -7.42 -13.00 16.53
CA LEU A 5 -8.57 -13.79 16.98
C LEU A 5 -8.11 -14.83 18.00
N THR A 6 -8.97 -15.15 18.96
CA THR A 6 -8.77 -16.23 19.94
C THR A 6 -10.07 -17.00 20.15
N ALA A 7 -10.02 -18.28 20.52
CA ALA A 7 -11.22 -19.08 20.74
C ALA A 7 -11.67 -19.05 22.21
N LEU A 8 -10.71 -19.06 23.15
CA LEU A 8 -10.95 -19.16 24.59
C LEU A 8 -10.61 -17.86 25.33
N GLU A 9 -11.24 -17.64 26.49
CA GLU A 9 -10.98 -16.47 27.35
C GLU A 9 -9.52 -16.44 27.84
N ILE A 10 -8.93 -17.61 28.13
CA ILE A 10 -7.54 -17.67 28.59
C ILE A 10 -6.54 -17.21 27.51
N GLU A 11 -6.84 -17.51 26.24
CA GLU A 11 -6.06 -17.09 25.08
C GLU A 11 -6.24 -15.58 24.86
N TYR A 12 -7.48 -15.11 24.94
CA TYR A 12 -7.83 -13.69 24.86
C TYR A 12 -7.03 -12.87 25.90
N LEU A 13 -7.06 -13.31 27.15
CA LEU A 13 -6.34 -12.65 28.25
C LEU A 13 -4.82 -12.74 28.06
N ALA A 14 -4.29 -13.82 27.49
CA ALA A 14 -2.87 -13.95 27.16
C ALA A 14 -2.44 -12.90 26.13
N VAL A 15 -3.20 -12.73 25.04
CA VAL A 15 -2.93 -11.70 24.02
C VAL A 15 -3.10 -10.30 24.62
N LYS A 16 -4.17 -10.07 25.39
CA LYS A 16 -4.48 -8.79 26.04
C LYS A 16 -3.32 -8.27 26.90
N LYS A 17 -2.54 -9.15 27.53
CA LYS A 17 -1.33 -8.76 28.30
C LYS A 17 -0.27 -8.04 27.46
N HIS A 18 -0.26 -8.20 26.14
CA HIS A 18 0.67 -7.51 25.23
C HIS A 18 0.12 -6.20 24.66
N LEU A 19 -1.11 -5.83 24.98
CA LEU A 19 -1.78 -4.65 24.44
C LEU A 19 -1.96 -3.54 25.48
N ARG A 20 -2.10 -2.31 25.02
CA ARG A 20 -2.39 -1.11 25.83
C ARG A 20 -3.41 -0.22 25.14
N ASN A 21 -4.01 0.69 25.90
CA ASN A 21 -5.00 1.66 25.43
C ASN A 21 -6.19 0.99 24.73
N LEU A 22 -6.69 -0.09 25.34
CA LEU A 22 -7.79 -0.87 24.79
C LEU A 22 -9.11 -0.11 24.93
N ARG A 23 -9.87 -0.08 23.85
CA ARG A 23 -11.22 0.47 23.80
C ARG A 23 -12.17 -0.54 23.18
N TRP A 24 -13.38 -0.61 23.70
CA TRP A 24 -14.43 -1.45 23.13
C TRP A 24 -14.92 -0.89 21.79
N HIS A 25 -15.18 -1.77 20.85
CA HIS A 25 -15.86 -1.50 19.58
C HIS A 25 -16.93 -2.58 19.37
N GLN A 26 -18.15 -2.16 19.05
CA GLN A 26 -19.24 -3.08 18.78
C GLN A 26 -19.44 -3.22 17.27
N LEU A 27 -19.36 -4.44 16.76
CA LEU A 27 -19.68 -4.75 15.38
C LEU A 27 -21.19 -4.55 15.12
N PRO A 28 -21.63 -4.29 13.88
CA PRO A 28 -23.04 -4.06 13.55
C PRO A 28 -24.01 -5.15 14.01
N ALA A 29 -23.54 -6.40 14.10
CA ALA A 29 -24.33 -7.55 14.55
C ALA A 29 -24.21 -7.84 16.08
N GLY A 30 -23.67 -6.90 16.86
CA GLY A 30 -23.66 -6.94 18.32
C GLY A 30 -22.43 -7.55 18.99
N THR A 31 -21.50 -8.14 18.23
CA THR A 31 -20.24 -8.70 18.75
C THR A 31 -19.30 -7.59 19.21
N TYR A 32 -18.73 -7.72 20.41
CA TYR A 32 -17.73 -6.77 20.92
C TYR A 32 -16.31 -7.22 20.61
N VAL A 33 -15.46 -6.27 20.23
CA VAL A 33 -14.01 -6.43 20.06
C VAL A 33 -13.28 -5.32 20.81
N GLU A 34 -12.01 -5.53 21.13
CA GLU A 34 -11.16 -4.47 21.69
C GLU A 34 -10.14 -3.98 20.66
N ILE A 35 -10.05 -2.66 20.49
CA ILE A 35 -9.05 -2.02 19.65
C ILE A 35 -7.98 -1.42 20.57
N GLY A 36 -6.71 -1.75 20.33
CA GLY A 36 -5.60 -1.25 21.11
C GLY A 36 -4.32 -1.13 20.31
N ARG A 37 -3.20 -0.95 21.03
CA ARG A 37 -1.85 -0.89 20.45
C ARG A 37 -0.94 -1.89 21.17
N LEU A 38 0.07 -2.41 20.47
CA LEU A 38 1.06 -3.27 21.10
C LEU A 38 1.88 -2.48 22.12
N LYS A 39 2.24 -3.11 23.25
CA LYS A 39 3.05 -2.46 24.31
C LYS A 39 4.45 -2.11 23.82
N ASP A 40 5.10 -3.07 23.16
CA ASP A 40 6.50 -2.97 22.70
C ASP A 40 6.63 -2.36 21.29
N GLU A 41 5.51 -2.16 20.60
CA GLU A 41 5.43 -1.44 19.33
C GLU A 41 4.17 -0.55 19.33
N PRO A 42 4.23 0.62 19.99
CA PRO A 42 3.07 1.50 20.16
C PRO A 42 2.35 1.91 18.87
N GLN A 43 3.05 1.88 17.74
CA GLN A 43 2.49 2.25 16.45
C GLN A 43 1.65 1.12 15.84
N ALA A 44 1.87 -0.13 16.26
CA ALA A 44 1.11 -1.28 15.81
C ALA A 44 -0.30 -1.30 16.44
N GLN A 45 -1.30 -0.94 15.65
CA GLN A 45 -2.71 -1.08 16.01
C GLN A 45 -3.19 -2.52 15.83
N VAL A 46 -3.87 -3.03 16.86
CA VAL A 46 -4.38 -4.40 16.94
C VAL A 46 -5.87 -4.37 17.30
N VAL A 47 -6.67 -5.14 16.57
CA VAL A 47 -8.02 -5.53 16.99
C VAL A 47 -7.93 -6.91 17.63
N LEU A 48 -8.45 -7.07 18.84
CA LEU A 48 -8.51 -8.34 19.55
C LEU A 48 -9.97 -8.78 19.70
N ALA A 49 -10.29 -10.01 19.27
CA ALA A 49 -11.63 -10.57 19.38
C ALA A 49 -11.59 -12.04 19.85
N ALA A 50 -12.42 -12.36 20.84
CA ALA A 50 -12.72 -13.74 21.20
C ALA A 50 -13.88 -14.24 20.34
N ILE A 51 -13.61 -15.21 19.47
CA ILE A 51 -14.59 -15.76 18.53
C ILE A 51 -15.28 -17.02 19.04
N GLY A 52 -14.86 -17.60 20.17
CA GLY A 52 -15.45 -18.82 20.69
C GLY A 52 -15.03 -20.08 19.93
N MET A 53 -15.43 -21.24 20.45
CA MET A 53 -15.04 -22.55 19.89
C MET A 53 -15.86 -22.94 18.65
N GLY A 54 -15.27 -23.83 17.85
CA GLY A 54 -15.90 -24.50 16.71
C GLY A 54 -15.71 -23.77 15.38
N THR A 55 -15.56 -24.55 14.31
CA THR A 55 -15.19 -24.07 12.97
C THR A 55 -16.25 -23.15 12.35
N ALA A 56 -17.55 -23.47 12.50
CA ALA A 56 -18.63 -22.68 11.93
C ALA A 56 -18.72 -21.27 12.56
N ASN A 57 -18.61 -21.22 13.89
CA ASN A 57 -18.63 -19.96 14.63
C ASN A 57 -17.38 -19.14 14.33
N ALA A 58 -16.21 -19.79 14.30
CA ALA A 58 -14.96 -19.16 13.93
C ALA A 58 -15.02 -18.55 12.52
N ALA A 59 -15.60 -19.24 11.55
CA ALA A 59 -15.79 -18.72 10.20
C ALA A 59 -16.71 -17.48 10.18
N ALA A 60 -17.88 -17.56 10.80
CA ALA A 60 -18.87 -16.50 10.78
C ALA A 60 -18.37 -15.20 11.43
N LEU A 61 -17.68 -15.31 12.58
CA LEU A 61 -17.15 -14.12 13.27
C LEU A 61 -15.89 -13.58 12.62
N THR A 62 -15.03 -14.45 12.06
CA THR A 62 -13.86 -14.00 11.28
C THR A 62 -14.29 -13.15 10.10
N GLU A 63 -15.29 -13.59 9.33
CA GLU A 63 -15.80 -12.84 8.18
C GLU A 63 -16.30 -11.45 8.60
N ARG A 64 -17.08 -11.36 9.69
CA ARG A 64 -17.58 -10.07 10.20
C ARG A 64 -16.45 -9.13 10.62
N VAL A 65 -15.43 -9.65 11.29
CA VAL A 65 -14.27 -8.86 11.71
C VAL A 65 -13.46 -8.41 10.49
N ILE A 66 -13.29 -9.26 9.47
CA ILE A 66 -12.61 -8.87 8.22
C ILE A 66 -13.42 -7.80 7.47
N ALA A 67 -14.74 -7.98 7.36
CA ALA A 67 -15.63 -7.05 6.67
C ALA A 67 -15.65 -5.66 7.33
N GLU A 68 -15.61 -5.61 8.67
CA GLU A 68 -15.55 -4.36 9.42
C GLU A 68 -14.20 -3.64 9.27
N PHE A 69 -13.11 -4.38 9.43
CA PHE A 69 -11.79 -3.77 9.66
C PHE A 69 -10.82 -3.83 8.48
N ALA A 70 -11.12 -4.63 7.45
CA ALA A 70 -10.24 -4.89 6.31
C ALA A 70 -8.74 -5.05 6.70
N PRO A 71 -8.42 -6.01 7.60
CA PRO A 71 -7.09 -6.10 8.19
C PRO A 71 -6.03 -6.52 7.18
N ALA A 72 -4.79 -6.06 7.39
CA ALA A 72 -3.64 -6.49 6.58
C ALA A 72 -3.30 -7.98 6.76
N ALA A 73 -3.60 -8.52 7.94
CA ALA A 73 -3.55 -9.95 8.23
C ALA A 73 -4.39 -10.29 9.47
N VAL A 74 -4.81 -11.54 9.56
CA VAL A 74 -5.44 -12.15 10.72
C VAL A 74 -4.47 -13.15 11.35
N LEU A 75 -4.10 -12.91 12.60
CA LEU A 75 -3.37 -13.88 13.42
C LEU A 75 -4.40 -14.61 14.26
N PHE A 76 -4.52 -15.91 14.07
CA PHE A 76 -5.36 -16.71 14.94
C PHE A 76 -4.49 -17.34 16.02
N VAL A 77 -4.68 -16.93 17.27
CA VAL A 77 -3.80 -17.29 18.39
C VAL A 77 -4.57 -18.13 19.39
N GLY A 78 -4.00 -19.26 19.80
CA GLY A 78 -4.67 -20.14 20.76
C GLY A 78 -3.85 -21.33 21.19
N ILE A 79 -4.50 -22.32 21.77
CA ILE A 79 -3.93 -23.58 22.25
C ILE A 79 -4.27 -24.70 21.26
N ALA A 80 -3.38 -25.69 21.14
CA ALA A 80 -3.66 -26.93 20.44
C ALA A 80 -3.14 -28.14 21.23
N GLY A 81 -3.70 -29.31 20.91
CA GLY A 81 -3.19 -30.60 21.38
C GLY A 81 -2.05 -31.08 20.50
N GLY A 82 -0.91 -31.44 21.11
CA GLY A 82 0.25 -32.01 20.40
C GLY A 82 -0.03 -33.43 19.96
N MET A 83 0.30 -33.76 18.70
CA MET A 83 0.11 -35.09 18.12
C MET A 83 1.41 -35.90 18.01
N ARG A 84 2.54 -35.32 18.43
CA ARG A 84 3.88 -35.90 18.30
C ARG A 84 4.58 -35.92 19.64
N ASP A 85 5.21 -37.05 19.94
CA ASP A 85 5.92 -37.25 21.21
C ASP A 85 7.14 -36.32 21.38
N TRP A 86 7.68 -35.80 20.27
CA TRP A 86 8.79 -34.85 20.29
C TRP A 86 8.35 -33.40 20.55
N LEU A 87 7.05 -33.11 20.48
CA LEU A 87 6.52 -31.76 20.64
C LEU A 87 6.22 -31.50 22.12
N ALA A 88 6.99 -30.61 22.76
CA ALA A 88 6.88 -30.41 24.20
C ALA A 88 5.70 -29.51 24.58
N LEU A 89 5.17 -29.70 25.80
CA LEU A 89 4.20 -28.78 26.37
C LEU A 89 4.79 -27.37 26.49
N GLY A 90 3.99 -26.38 26.12
CA GLY A 90 4.41 -24.99 26.02
C GLY A 90 5.10 -24.62 24.71
N ASP A 91 5.55 -25.57 23.88
CA ASP A 91 6.06 -25.24 22.54
C ASP A 91 5.01 -24.52 21.70
N VAL A 92 5.45 -23.78 20.69
CA VAL A 92 4.58 -23.04 19.78
C VAL A 92 4.68 -23.63 18.38
N VAL A 93 3.54 -24.00 17.80
CA VAL A 93 3.41 -24.37 16.40
C VAL A 93 2.83 -23.18 15.64
N VAL A 94 3.60 -22.65 14.70
CA VAL A 94 3.14 -21.70 13.69
C VAL A 94 2.73 -22.51 12.48
N ALA A 95 1.44 -22.58 12.19
CA ALA A 95 0.94 -23.39 11.09
C ALA A 95 1.53 -22.90 9.77
N ASN A 96 2.21 -23.77 9.03
CA ASN A 96 2.56 -23.50 7.63
C ASN A 96 1.41 -23.89 6.67
N ARG A 97 0.51 -24.75 7.16
CA ARG A 97 -0.67 -25.28 6.49
C ARG A 97 -1.73 -25.65 7.52
N ILE A 98 -2.99 -25.44 7.16
CA ILE A 98 -4.17 -25.80 7.97
C ILE A 98 -4.99 -26.84 7.20
N TYR A 99 -5.25 -28.00 7.79
CA TYR A 99 -6.11 -29.05 7.23
C TYR A 99 -7.51 -29.03 7.86
N ALA A 100 -8.57 -29.02 7.05
CA ALA A 100 -9.92 -29.41 7.49
C ALA A 100 -10.05 -30.94 7.44
N TYR A 101 -9.74 -31.61 8.55
CA TYR A 101 -9.52 -33.07 8.53
C TYR A 101 -10.81 -33.91 8.50
N GLN A 102 -11.97 -33.30 8.74
CA GLN A 102 -13.25 -34.00 8.84
C GLN A 102 -13.94 -34.27 7.49
N GLY A 103 -13.49 -33.64 6.40
CA GLY A 103 -14.07 -33.81 5.06
C GLY A 103 -13.72 -35.15 4.42
N GLY A 104 -14.72 -35.92 3.99
CA GLY A 104 -14.51 -37.20 3.30
C GLY A 104 -15.80 -37.91 2.89
N ARG A 105 -15.65 -39.08 2.26
CA ARG A 105 -16.75 -39.98 1.86
C ARG A 105 -16.54 -41.34 2.49
N ILE A 106 -17.60 -41.95 3.02
CA ILE A 106 -17.58 -43.35 3.46
C ILE A 106 -18.13 -44.22 2.31
N ASP A 107 -17.39 -45.25 1.94
CA ASP A 107 -17.78 -46.23 0.92
C ASP A 107 -17.40 -47.63 1.38
N GLN A 108 -18.38 -48.53 1.51
CA GLN A 108 -18.19 -49.91 1.98
C GLN A 108 -17.28 -49.99 3.23
N ASP A 109 -17.59 -49.20 4.26
CA ASP A 109 -16.84 -49.09 5.52
C ASP A 109 -15.40 -48.56 5.41
N ARG A 110 -14.99 -48.03 4.25
CA ARG A 110 -13.73 -47.31 4.06
C ARG A 110 -13.97 -45.82 4.02
N TYR A 111 -13.31 -45.08 4.93
CA TYR A 111 -13.27 -43.63 4.87
C TYR A 111 -12.27 -43.16 3.81
N GLN A 112 -12.74 -42.35 2.86
CA GLN A 112 -11.92 -41.71 1.84
C GLN A 112 -11.83 -40.23 2.18
N ALA A 113 -10.65 -39.80 2.65
CA ALA A 113 -10.40 -38.42 3.02
C ALA A 113 -10.51 -37.51 1.78
N ARG A 114 -11.18 -36.36 1.96
CA ARG A 114 -11.25 -35.27 0.98
C ARG A 114 -10.92 -33.94 1.69
N PRO A 115 -9.68 -33.79 2.16
CA PRO A 115 -9.33 -32.60 2.89
C PRO A 115 -9.38 -31.36 2.05
N ARG A 116 -9.81 -30.28 2.69
CA ARG A 116 -9.43 -28.94 2.29
C ARG A 116 -8.18 -28.55 3.07
N ALA A 117 -7.25 -27.90 2.38
CA ALA A 117 -6.03 -27.39 2.97
C ALA A 117 -5.85 -25.94 2.57
N TRP A 118 -5.32 -25.14 3.49
CA TRP A 118 -4.94 -23.75 3.24
C TRP A 118 -3.49 -23.58 3.65
N ASP A 119 -2.65 -23.20 2.70
CA ASP A 119 -1.27 -22.79 2.98
C ASP A 119 -1.27 -21.39 3.57
N THR A 120 -0.42 -21.15 4.57
CA THR A 120 -0.22 -19.82 5.13
C THR A 120 0.44 -18.91 4.10
N ASN A 121 0.01 -17.65 4.06
CA ASN A 121 0.57 -16.64 3.15
C ASN A 121 2.10 -16.60 3.25
N HIS A 122 2.79 -16.68 2.11
CA HIS A 122 4.24 -16.80 2.06
C HIS A 122 4.97 -15.66 2.78
N ARG A 123 4.53 -14.40 2.60
CA ARG A 123 5.17 -13.24 3.24
C ARG A 123 5.02 -13.30 4.76
N LEU A 124 3.83 -13.66 5.24
CA LEU A 124 3.54 -13.77 6.66
C LEU A 124 4.32 -14.93 7.32
N LEU A 125 4.48 -16.05 6.60
CA LEU A 125 5.27 -17.19 7.07
C LEU A 125 6.78 -16.88 7.11
N GLU A 126 7.32 -16.21 6.09
CA GLU A 126 8.73 -15.77 6.10
C GLU A 126 9.01 -14.76 7.21
N LEU A 127 8.07 -13.87 7.47
CA LEU A 127 8.16 -12.94 8.58
C LEU A 127 8.16 -13.65 9.93
N ALA A 128 7.29 -14.65 10.13
CA ALA A 128 7.30 -15.46 11.33
C ALA A 128 8.62 -16.22 11.51
N ARG A 129 9.19 -16.78 10.43
CA ARG A 129 10.53 -17.39 10.45
C ARG A 129 11.63 -16.39 10.80
N LEU A 130 11.54 -15.15 10.31
CA LEU A 130 12.46 -14.08 10.68
C LEU A 130 12.36 -13.74 12.18
N VAL A 131 11.15 -13.61 12.72
CA VAL A 131 10.91 -13.36 14.16
C VAL A 131 11.50 -14.48 15.01
N HIS A 132 11.32 -15.73 14.60
CA HIS A 132 11.93 -16.88 15.27
C HIS A 132 13.46 -16.80 15.23
N ARG A 133 14.08 -16.66 14.05
CA ARG A 133 15.55 -16.62 13.90
C ARG A 133 16.19 -15.46 14.65
N SER A 134 15.55 -14.30 14.61
CA SER A 134 16.03 -13.08 15.28
C SER A 134 15.71 -13.05 16.78
N GLN A 135 14.92 -14.02 17.27
CA GLN A 135 14.43 -14.07 18.65
C GLN A 135 13.71 -12.76 19.04
N ALA A 136 13.03 -12.13 18.08
CA ALA A 136 12.40 -10.82 18.21
C ALA A 136 10.96 -10.91 18.74
N TRP A 137 10.78 -11.64 19.85
CA TRP A 137 9.50 -11.81 20.53
C TRP A 137 9.69 -11.83 22.05
N PRO A 138 8.69 -11.35 22.83
CA PRO A 138 8.80 -11.28 24.30
C PRO A 138 9.13 -12.63 24.95
N GLY A 139 10.21 -12.68 25.72
CA GLY A 139 10.59 -13.89 26.46
C GLY A 139 11.49 -14.88 25.71
N ALA A 140 11.82 -14.63 24.43
CA ALA A 140 12.66 -15.51 23.61
C ALA A 140 14.03 -15.86 24.23
N LYS A 141 14.61 -14.93 24.99
CA LYS A 141 15.95 -15.11 25.60
C LYS A 141 15.91 -15.81 26.97
N LYS A 142 14.74 -16.19 27.47
CA LYS A 142 14.62 -16.89 28.75
C LYS A 142 15.09 -18.33 28.58
N LYS A 143 15.70 -18.92 29.62
CA LYS A 143 16.02 -20.36 29.64
C LYS A 143 14.79 -21.25 29.47
N THR A 144 13.61 -20.73 29.82
CA THR A 144 12.31 -21.40 29.71
C THR A 144 11.57 -21.02 28.42
N ALA A 145 12.25 -20.44 27.43
CA ALA A 145 11.61 -20.07 26.17
C ALA A 145 11.17 -21.34 25.42
N PRO A 146 9.95 -21.37 24.87
CA PRO A 146 9.47 -22.48 24.05
C PRO A 146 10.25 -22.64 22.75
N SER A 147 10.25 -23.86 22.22
CA SER A 147 10.64 -24.09 20.83
C SER A 147 9.52 -23.62 19.90
N ILE A 148 9.91 -23.10 18.73
CA ILE A 148 8.96 -22.66 17.69
C ILE A 148 9.08 -23.60 16.50
N HIS A 149 7.96 -24.21 16.11
CA HIS A 149 7.88 -25.19 15.03
C HIS A 149 7.01 -24.63 13.89
N PHE A 150 7.38 -24.89 12.64
CA PHE A 150 6.66 -24.39 11.46
C PHE A 150 6.08 -25.56 10.67
N GLU A 151 4.96 -26.10 11.14
CA GLU A 151 4.43 -27.39 10.70
C GLU A 151 2.92 -27.36 10.47
N PRO A 152 2.33 -28.33 9.75
CA PRO A 152 0.89 -28.36 9.52
C PRO A 152 0.07 -28.58 10.80
N VAL A 153 -1.11 -27.97 10.85
CA VAL A 153 -2.10 -28.11 11.92
C VAL A 153 -3.40 -28.68 11.35
N ALA A 154 -4.00 -29.64 12.05
CA ALA A 154 -5.32 -30.18 11.72
C ALA A 154 -6.41 -29.48 12.53
N ALA A 155 -7.50 -29.09 11.87
CA ALA A 155 -8.58 -28.30 12.44
C ALA A 155 -9.96 -28.90 12.16
N GLY A 156 -10.78 -29.10 13.20
CA GLY A 156 -12.13 -29.64 13.07
C GLY A 156 -12.87 -29.75 14.39
N ASP A 157 -14.19 -29.87 14.38
CA ASP A 157 -15.09 -29.70 15.54
C ASP A 157 -15.02 -30.79 16.64
N VAL A 158 -13.99 -31.64 16.64
CA VAL A 158 -13.82 -32.72 17.62
C VAL A 158 -12.55 -32.47 18.45
N VAL A 159 -12.72 -32.37 19.77
CA VAL A 159 -11.63 -32.35 20.73
C VAL A 159 -11.07 -33.77 20.87
N LEU A 160 -9.81 -33.96 20.47
CA LEU A 160 -9.17 -35.27 20.53
C LEU A 160 -8.63 -35.55 21.94
N ASN A 161 -8.97 -36.71 22.48
CA ASN A 161 -8.50 -37.19 23.79
C ASN A 161 -8.35 -38.72 23.80
N SER A 162 -7.85 -39.29 22.71
CA SER A 162 -7.66 -40.73 22.58
C SER A 162 -6.63 -41.04 21.50
N VAL A 163 -5.79 -42.03 21.72
CA VAL A 163 -4.84 -42.55 20.73
C VAL A 163 -5.44 -43.66 19.88
N THR A 164 -6.62 -44.17 20.22
CA THR A 164 -7.25 -45.32 19.53
C THR A 164 -8.62 -45.00 18.94
N ALA A 165 -9.08 -43.75 19.03
CA ALA A 165 -10.34 -43.35 18.41
C ALA A 165 -10.22 -43.35 16.88
N PRO A 166 -11.29 -43.65 16.14
CA PRO A 166 -11.30 -43.59 14.67
C PRO A 166 -10.81 -42.25 14.11
N GLU A 167 -11.09 -41.14 14.80
CA GLU A 167 -10.61 -39.81 14.43
C GLU A 167 -9.08 -39.68 14.53
N SER A 168 -8.47 -40.33 15.53
CA SER A 168 -7.03 -40.37 15.73
C SER A 168 -6.34 -41.18 14.64
N ASP A 169 -6.93 -42.31 14.26
CA ASP A 169 -6.45 -43.11 13.13
C ASP A 169 -6.59 -42.36 11.82
N ARG A 170 -7.70 -41.64 11.61
CA ARG A 170 -7.88 -40.80 10.42
C ARG A 170 -6.80 -39.72 10.30
N LEU A 171 -6.49 -39.05 11.40
CA LEU A 171 -5.41 -38.06 11.46
C LEU A 171 -4.05 -38.69 11.16
N ARG A 172 -3.74 -39.85 11.74
CA ARG A 172 -2.47 -40.56 11.50
C ARG A 172 -2.33 -41.09 10.07
N LEU A 173 -3.42 -41.55 9.46
CA LEU A 173 -3.39 -42.20 8.14
C LEU A 173 -3.47 -41.20 6.97
N HIS A 174 -4.19 -40.10 7.14
CA HIS A 174 -4.47 -39.17 6.03
C HIS A 174 -3.84 -37.78 6.21
N TYR A 175 -3.36 -37.45 7.41
CA TYR A 175 -2.79 -36.15 7.79
C TYR A 175 -1.50 -36.36 8.59
N ASN A 176 -0.69 -37.31 8.14
CA ASN A 176 0.46 -37.83 8.88
C ASN A 176 1.63 -36.83 8.98
N ASP A 177 1.53 -35.65 8.39
CA ASP A 177 2.42 -34.51 8.52
C ASP A 177 1.92 -33.48 9.55
N ALA A 178 0.64 -33.49 9.94
CA ALA A 178 0.12 -32.61 10.96
C ALA A 178 0.73 -32.92 12.34
N VAL A 179 1.17 -31.89 13.05
CA VAL A 179 1.84 -32.05 14.36
C VAL A 179 0.96 -31.63 15.54
N ALA A 180 -0.11 -30.89 15.29
CA ALA A 180 -1.06 -30.44 16.30
C ALA A 180 -2.50 -30.45 15.77
N VAL A 181 -3.46 -30.56 16.68
CA VAL A 181 -4.89 -30.56 16.39
C VAL A 181 -5.66 -29.56 17.26
N GLU A 182 -6.61 -28.84 16.67
CA GLU A 182 -7.48 -27.85 17.31
C GLU A 182 -8.84 -27.75 16.59
N THR A 183 -9.72 -26.83 17.00
CA THR A 183 -11.15 -26.86 16.68
C THR A 183 -11.67 -25.69 15.83
N GLU A 184 -10.81 -24.81 15.32
CA GLU A 184 -11.28 -23.53 14.74
C GLU A 184 -10.52 -23.06 13.48
N SER A 185 -9.25 -23.43 13.30
CA SER A 185 -8.38 -22.81 12.29
C SER A 185 -8.87 -23.00 10.87
N SER A 186 -9.53 -24.12 10.57
CA SER A 186 -10.15 -24.36 9.26
C SER A 186 -11.31 -23.41 8.98
N GLY A 187 -12.07 -23.01 10.01
CA GLY A 187 -13.12 -22.00 9.91
C GLY A 187 -12.58 -20.60 9.63
N VAL A 188 -11.55 -20.20 10.39
CA VAL A 188 -10.86 -18.91 10.20
C VAL A 188 -10.22 -18.85 8.80
N ALA A 189 -9.52 -19.90 8.40
CA ALA A 189 -8.89 -19.99 7.07
C ALA A 189 -9.92 -19.95 5.94
N LEU A 190 -11.06 -20.64 6.10
CA LEU A 190 -12.15 -20.60 5.13
C LEU A 190 -12.73 -19.18 4.99
N ALA A 191 -13.05 -18.52 6.11
CA ALA A 191 -13.61 -17.17 6.09
C ALA A 191 -12.66 -16.19 5.40
N ALA A 192 -11.38 -16.19 5.77
CA ALA A 192 -10.40 -15.32 5.15
C ALA A 192 -10.15 -15.63 3.67
N HIS A 193 -10.19 -16.91 3.28
CA HIS A 193 -10.11 -17.31 1.88
C HIS A 193 -11.29 -16.75 1.05
N LEU A 194 -12.49 -16.75 1.61
CA LEU A 194 -13.69 -16.18 0.98
C LEU A 194 -13.71 -14.64 1.02
N SER A 195 -13.04 -14.02 1.99
CA SER A 195 -12.88 -12.58 2.13
C SER A 195 -11.60 -12.09 1.45
N GLU A 196 -11.60 -12.11 0.11
CA GLU A 196 -10.51 -11.60 -0.74
C GLU A 196 -9.13 -12.25 -0.47
N SER A 197 -9.11 -13.49 0.04
CA SER A 197 -7.87 -14.18 0.43
C SER A 197 -7.02 -13.40 1.44
N THR A 198 -7.68 -12.75 2.41
CA THR A 198 -7.03 -12.05 3.54
C THR A 198 -5.96 -12.95 4.18
N PRO A 199 -4.69 -12.48 4.36
CA PRO A 199 -3.62 -13.30 4.91
C PRO A 199 -3.93 -13.82 6.32
N VAL A 200 -3.82 -15.13 6.53
CA VAL A 200 -4.01 -15.78 7.85
C VAL A 200 -2.79 -16.59 8.26
N VAL A 201 -2.46 -16.55 9.55
CA VAL A 201 -1.56 -17.51 10.18
C VAL A 201 -2.18 -18.01 11.50
N ALA A 202 -2.13 -19.32 11.72
CA ALA A 202 -2.48 -19.90 13.02
C ALA A 202 -1.23 -20.07 13.87
N ILE A 203 -1.27 -19.60 15.11
CA ILE A 203 -0.19 -19.70 16.09
C ILE A 203 -0.75 -20.44 17.30
N ARG A 204 -0.21 -21.61 17.60
CA ARG A 204 -0.75 -22.53 18.59
C ARG A 204 0.28 -22.89 19.65
N GLY A 205 -0.02 -22.60 20.90
CA GLY A 205 0.75 -23.13 22.03
C GLY A 205 0.28 -24.54 22.34
N ILE A 206 1.20 -25.45 22.65
CA ILE A 206 0.86 -26.84 22.97
C ILE A 206 0.50 -26.95 24.45
N GLY A 207 -0.80 -27.12 24.73
CA GLY A 207 -1.35 -27.14 26.08
C GLY A 207 -1.43 -28.54 26.69
N ASP A 208 -1.65 -29.54 25.83
CA ASP A 208 -1.83 -30.95 26.18
C ASP A 208 -1.38 -31.85 25.02
N HIS A 209 -1.27 -33.16 25.25
CA HIS A 209 -1.11 -34.15 24.19
C HIS A 209 -2.46 -34.75 23.76
N ALA A 210 -2.73 -34.72 22.45
CA ALA A 210 -4.01 -35.12 21.85
C ALA A 210 -4.32 -36.63 21.96
N GLY A 211 -3.36 -37.43 22.42
CA GLY A 211 -3.47 -38.87 22.57
C GLY A 211 -4.31 -39.35 23.75
N GLY A 212 -4.59 -38.50 24.73
CA GLY A 212 -5.37 -38.86 25.92
C GLY A 212 -4.73 -39.92 26.84
N GLY A 213 -4.90 -39.72 28.15
CA GLY A 213 -4.36 -40.56 29.22
C GLY A 213 -4.36 -39.82 30.56
N GLU A 214 -3.84 -40.46 31.62
CA GLU A 214 -3.63 -39.83 32.96
C GLU A 214 -2.80 -38.54 32.88
N GLY A 215 -2.00 -38.40 31.81
CA GLY A 215 -1.25 -37.19 31.46
C GLY A 215 -2.13 -35.96 31.26
N LYS A 216 -3.26 -36.02 30.54
CA LYS A 216 -4.06 -34.81 30.21
C LYS A 216 -4.60 -34.11 31.46
N PHE A 217 -5.13 -34.88 32.42
CA PHE A 217 -5.60 -34.32 33.69
C PHE A 217 -4.45 -33.76 34.55
N ALA A 218 -3.27 -34.40 34.51
CA ALA A 218 -2.07 -33.91 35.19
C ALA A 218 -1.46 -32.68 34.51
N GLU A 219 -1.54 -32.60 33.18
CA GLU A 219 -1.09 -31.48 32.34
C GLU A 219 -1.98 -30.24 32.54
N ASP A 220 -3.30 -30.44 32.56
CA ASP A 220 -4.29 -29.43 32.89
C ASP A 220 -4.11 -28.94 34.34
N ALA A 221 -3.91 -29.86 35.29
CA ALA A 221 -3.64 -29.53 36.70
C ALA A 221 -2.28 -28.85 36.91
N ALA A 222 -1.30 -29.09 36.03
CA ALA A 222 0.02 -28.45 36.07
C ALA A 222 0.03 -27.04 35.43
N GLY A 223 -1.10 -26.59 34.87
CA GLY A 223 -1.23 -25.22 34.35
C GLY A 223 -0.55 -24.99 33.00
N TRP A 224 -0.43 -26.03 32.17
CA TRP A 224 0.21 -25.92 30.86
C TRP A 224 -0.61 -25.13 29.85
N GLN A 225 -1.95 -25.19 29.89
CA GLN A 225 -2.82 -24.36 29.03
C GLN A 225 -2.53 -22.84 29.17
N PRO A 226 -2.49 -22.24 30.38
CA PRO A 226 -2.08 -20.84 30.54
C PRO A 226 -0.69 -20.53 29.99
N THR A 227 0.29 -21.42 30.19
CA THR A 227 1.65 -21.28 29.68
C THR A 227 1.67 -21.32 28.15
N ALA A 228 0.98 -22.29 27.55
CA ALA A 228 0.85 -22.45 26.11
C ALA A 228 0.21 -21.21 25.45
N ALA A 229 -0.90 -20.72 26.02
CA ALA A 229 -1.54 -19.49 25.57
C ALA A 229 -0.59 -18.27 25.67
N ALA A 230 0.13 -18.14 26.79
CA ALA A 230 1.09 -17.06 26.98
C ALA A 230 2.25 -17.11 25.98
N ASN A 231 2.77 -18.30 25.68
CA ASN A 231 3.84 -18.53 24.73
C ASN A 231 3.40 -18.20 23.29
N ALA A 232 2.22 -18.67 22.89
CA ALA A 232 1.64 -18.35 21.58
C ALA A 232 1.37 -16.84 21.43
N ALA A 233 0.80 -16.21 22.46
CA ALA A 233 0.55 -14.77 22.50
C ALA A 233 1.84 -13.94 22.42
N ALA A 234 2.90 -14.37 23.11
CA ALA A 234 4.19 -13.71 23.06
C ALA A 234 4.79 -13.79 21.64
N PHE A 235 4.78 -14.96 21.01
CA PHE A 235 5.25 -15.09 19.63
C PHE A 235 4.42 -14.24 18.66
N ALA A 236 3.09 -14.26 18.80
CA ALA A 236 2.17 -13.43 18.01
C ALA A 236 2.45 -11.93 18.17
N ALA A 237 2.72 -11.45 19.39
CA ALA A 237 3.11 -10.07 19.65
C ALA A 237 4.40 -9.69 18.90
N GLY A 238 5.40 -10.57 18.89
CA GLY A 238 6.62 -10.39 18.09
C GLY A 238 6.33 -10.34 16.58
N LEU A 239 5.43 -11.19 16.10
CA LEU A 239 5.01 -11.19 14.70
C LEU A 239 4.26 -9.91 14.32
N VAL A 240 3.36 -9.39 15.16
CA VAL A 240 2.70 -8.10 14.95
C VAL A 240 3.72 -6.96 14.89
N ALA A 241 4.67 -6.92 15.84
CA ALA A 241 5.71 -5.91 15.84
C ALA A 241 6.56 -5.97 14.56
N ALA A 242 6.94 -7.18 14.12
CA ALA A 242 7.71 -7.36 12.90
C ALA A 242 6.92 -7.01 11.63
N ALA A 243 5.63 -7.34 11.59
CA ALA A 243 4.75 -7.00 10.46
C ALA A 243 4.61 -5.48 10.36
N TYR A 244 4.42 -4.82 11.50
CA TYR A 244 4.38 -3.38 11.56
C TYR A 244 5.72 -2.74 11.19
N ARG A 245 6.86 -3.29 11.63
CA ARG A 245 8.20 -2.76 11.27
C ARG A 245 8.62 -3.03 9.83
N GLN A 246 8.09 -4.08 9.19
CA GLN A 246 8.26 -4.29 7.76
C GLN A 246 7.37 -3.37 6.94
N ALA A 247 6.18 -3.04 7.46
CA ALA A 247 5.30 -2.03 6.88
C ALA A 247 5.76 -0.59 7.19
N ALA A 248 6.46 -0.38 8.30
CA ALA A 248 7.03 0.90 8.70
C ALA A 248 8.31 1.18 7.91
N PRO A 249 8.54 2.43 7.46
CA PRO A 249 9.79 2.78 6.78
C PRO A 249 10.97 2.50 7.72
N ARG A 250 11.90 1.65 7.30
CA ARG A 250 13.14 1.43 8.06
C ARG A 250 13.98 2.70 8.04
N GLN A 251 14.18 3.32 9.20
CA GLN A 251 15.24 4.31 9.37
C GLN A 251 16.59 3.64 9.12
N GLY A 252 17.30 4.11 8.10
CA GLY A 252 18.72 3.85 7.90
C GLY A 252 19.10 2.39 7.65
N GLN A 253 18.73 1.83 6.49
CA GLN A 253 19.58 0.94 5.69
C GLN A 253 18.82 0.52 4.43
N GLY A 254 19.38 0.87 3.26
CA GLY A 254 18.78 0.63 1.96
C GLY A 254 18.41 -0.84 1.75
N GLN A 255 17.13 -1.09 1.43
CA GLN A 255 16.67 -2.31 0.78
C GLN A 255 15.67 -1.93 -0.31
N GLY A 256 15.81 -2.60 -1.46
CA GLY A 256 15.22 -2.29 -2.75
C GLY A 256 13.67 -2.35 -2.83
N PRO A 257 13.15 -2.15 -4.05
CA PRO A 257 11.88 -1.47 -4.30
C PRO A 257 10.63 -2.28 -3.91
N ILE A 258 9.67 -1.59 -3.28
CA ILE A 258 8.28 -2.05 -3.10
C ILE A 258 7.46 -1.47 -4.26
N VAL A 259 6.87 -2.36 -5.06
CA VAL A 259 5.95 -2.03 -6.15
C VAL A 259 4.53 -1.99 -5.58
N ASP A 260 3.83 -0.86 -5.67
CA ASP A 260 2.39 -0.77 -5.48
C ASP A 260 1.67 -0.83 -6.85
N ASN A 261 0.54 -1.52 -6.88
CA ASN A 261 -0.25 -1.86 -8.07
C ASN A 261 -0.99 -0.66 -8.69
N SER A 262 -0.72 0.57 -8.28
CA SER A 262 -1.37 1.78 -8.79
C SER A 262 -0.66 2.40 -10.00
N GLY A 263 0.45 1.83 -10.47
CA GLY A 263 1.30 2.45 -11.49
C GLY A 263 2.04 3.70 -11.00
N ALA A 264 1.86 4.09 -9.74
CA ALA A 264 2.53 5.20 -9.09
C ALA A 264 3.76 4.69 -8.32
N TYR A 265 4.96 4.97 -8.83
CA TYR A 265 6.19 4.67 -8.11
C TYR A 265 6.35 5.63 -6.93
N ILE A 266 6.28 5.09 -5.71
CA ILE A 266 6.64 5.78 -4.47
C ILE A 266 8.16 5.83 -4.38
N GLY A 267 8.71 7.03 -4.30
CA GLY A 267 10.12 7.26 -3.98
C GLY A 267 10.13 8.23 -2.82
N MET A 268 10.53 7.70 -1.67
CA MET A 268 10.77 8.49 -0.48
C MET A 268 12.14 9.13 -0.57
N VAL A 269 12.25 10.27 0.10
CA VAL A 269 13.42 11.08 -0.03
C VAL A 269 13.85 11.77 1.26
N ASP A 270 15.11 11.55 1.63
CA ASP A 270 15.73 12.10 2.85
C ASP A 270 16.46 13.41 2.51
N ALA A 271 15.92 14.53 2.98
CA ALA A 271 16.62 15.79 2.97
C ALA A 271 17.65 15.81 4.11
N GLY A 272 18.91 15.52 3.77
CA GLY A 272 20.04 15.75 4.67
C GLY A 272 20.28 17.24 4.88
N ASP A 273 20.53 17.62 6.14
CA ASP A 273 21.00 18.95 6.54
C ASP A 273 22.28 19.34 5.78
N SER A 274 22.19 20.24 4.80
CA SER A 274 23.13 21.37 4.58
C SER A 274 22.98 21.99 3.18
N GLY A 275 23.06 23.32 3.14
CA GLY A 275 23.59 24.04 1.99
C GLY A 275 22.59 24.88 1.19
N LYS A 276 22.63 26.20 1.39
CA LYS A 276 22.06 27.19 0.47
C LYS A 276 22.64 26.99 -0.94
N VAL A 277 21.82 27.09 -1.99
CA VAL A 277 22.31 27.21 -3.38
C VAL A 277 21.63 28.39 -4.09
N LYS A 278 22.49 29.15 -4.78
CA LYS A 278 22.25 30.36 -5.55
C LYS A 278 21.78 29.95 -6.95
N ILE A 279 20.61 30.41 -7.41
CA ILE A 279 20.18 30.22 -8.80
C ILE A 279 20.81 31.32 -9.65
N THR A 280 21.64 30.93 -10.61
CA THR A 280 22.08 31.81 -11.70
C THR A 280 21.23 31.46 -12.92
N GLN A 281 20.26 32.30 -13.22
CA GLN A 281 19.43 32.20 -14.42
C GLN A 281 20.31 32.53 -15.64
N ARG A 282 20.75 31.53 -16.40
CA ARG A 282 21.27 31.76 -17.76
C ARG A 282 20.09 31.65 -18.72
N VAL A 283 19.46 32.80 -18.99
CA VAL A 283 18.60 32.98 -20.14
C VAL A 283 19.49 32.85 -21.39
N ILE A 284 19.45 31.70 -22.06
CA ILE A 284 20.00 31.57 -23.42
C ILE A 284 18.88 31.99 -24.37
N ASN A 285 18.77 33.30 -24.59
CA ASN A 285 17.93 33.82 -25.66
C ASN A 285 18.61 33.54 -27.01
N GLY A 286 17.94 32.74 -27.83
CA GLY A 286 17.89 32.82 -29.30
C GLY A 286 19.20 33.00 -30.06
N VAL A 287 19.73 31.90 -30.61
CA VAL A 287 20.60 31.97 -31.79
C VAL A 287 19.72 32.14 -33.04
N ARG A 288 19.66 33.37 -33.57
CA ARG A 288 19.49 33.63 -35.01
C ARG A 288 20.60 34.60 -35.46
N SER A 289 21.47 34.07 -36.33
CA SER A 289 22.28 34.72 -37.38
C SER A 289 22.86 36.15 -37.15
N ASN A 290 24.20 36.20 -36.98
CA ASN A 290 25.25 37.19 -37.37
C ASN A 290 24.91 38.57 -38.01
N PRO A 291 25.84 39.57 -38.03
CA PRO A 291 27.18 39.67 -37.42
C PRO A 291 27.51 40.97 -36.64
N VAL A 292 28.55 40.89 -35.78
CA VAL A 292 29.59 41.86 -35.31
C VAL A 292 29.38 43.37 -35.59
N PRO A 293 29.64 44.26 -34.60
CA PRO A 293 30.96 44.91 -34.55
C PRO A 293 31.59 45.02 -33.15
N ALA A 294 32.92 45.06 -33.16
CA ALA A 294 33.81 45.41 -32.07
C ALA A 294 33.51 46.79 -31.48
N ILE A 295 33.87 47.02 -30.20
CA ILE A 295 34.70 48.14 -29.74
C ILE A 295 35.03 47.96 -28.24
N ILE A 296 36.31 48.16 -27.97
CA ILE A 296 37.07 48.22 -26.71
C ILE A 296 36.68 49.49 -25.92
N VAL A 297 36.86 49.54 -24.59
CA VAL A 297 37.58 50.61 -23.84
C VAL A 297 37.36 50.54 -22.31
N PHE A 298 38.48 50.34 -21.59
CA PHE A 298 38.98 50.85 -20.29
C PHE A 298 38.06 50.95 -19.05
N ALA A 299 38.38 50.32 -17.90
CA ALA A 299 39.48 50.50 -16.90
C ALA A 299 39.05 51.41 -15.72
N VAL A 300 38.99 50.91 -14.47
CA VAL A 300 40.03 50.90 -13.40
C VAL A 300 39.88 52.04 -12.37
N VAL A 301 39.51 51.65 -11.14
CA VAL A 301 39.99 52.07 -9.80
C VAL A 301 39.65 53.48 -9.27
N ILE A 302 39.10 53.55 -8.05
CA ILE A 302 39.74 54.05 -6.80
C ILE A 302 38.74 53.91 -5.64
N ALA A 303 39.22 53.32 -4.54
CA ALA A 303 38.60 53.31 -3.23
C ALA A 303 39.04 54.54 -2.40
N LEU A 304 38.18 55.00 -1.48
CA LEU A 304 38.45 55.40 -0.07
C LEU A 304 37.60 56.59 0.40
N LEU A 305 37.44 56.66 1.74
CA LEU A 305 36.68 57.60 2.58
C LEU A 305 35.18 57.26 2.68
N GLY A 306 34.57 57.06 3.84
CA GLY A 306 34.90 57.46 5.20
C GLY A 306 33.88 56.88 6.20
N TRP A 307 34.21 57.02 7.48
CA TRP A 307 33.55 56.41 8.64
C TRP A 307 32.09 56.82 8.88
N GLY A 308 31.34 55.94 9.57
CA GLY A 308 30.04 56.25 10.15
C GLY A 308 29.54 55.15 11.08
N THR A 309 30.00 55.18 12.34
CA THR A 309 29.40 54.44 13.46
C THR A 309 28.04 55.04 13.81
N TRP A 310 26.98 54.24 13.84
CA TRP A 310 25.76 54.49 14.63
C TRP A 310 25.33 53.18 15.29
N GLY A 311 25.34 53.19 16.62
CA GLY A 311 24.77 52.15 17.46
C GLY A 311 23.36 52.51 17.91
N LEU A 312 22.59 51.44 18.14
CA LEU A 312 21.47 51.30 19.09
C LEU A 312 20.20 52.12 18.87
N VAL A 313 19.17 51.44 18.34
CA VAL A 313 17.80 51.56 18.86
C VAL A 313 17.21 50.15 18.92
N SER A 314 17.01 49.63 20.14
CA SER A 314 15.99 48.62 20.40
C SER A 314 14.65 49.34 20.59
N PRO A 315 13.54 48.78 20.12
CA PRO A 315 12.31 48.88 20.88
C PRO A 315 11.64 47.51 21.07
N THR A 316 11.40 47.23 22.35
CA THR A 316 10.15 46.66 22.91
C THR A 316 9.57 45.38 22.32
N ALA A 317 9.48 44.39 23.20
CA ALA A 317 8.54 43.28 23.13
C ALA A 317 7.13 43.76 22.74
N ALA A 318 6.57 43.15 21.70
CA ALA A 318 5.15 42.92 21.59
C ALA A 318 4.97 41.40 21.77
N ASP A 319 4.23 41.04 22.82
CA ASP A 319 3.59 39.73 22.94
C ASP A 319 2.69 39.54 21.72
N ASP A 320 3.01 38.56 20.87
CA ASP A 320 2.02 37.88 20.06
C ASP A 320 2.16 36.38 20.35
N GLN A 321 1.24 35.89 21.19
CA GLN A 321 0.94 34.48 21.26
C GLN A 321 0.30 34.09 19.93
N ASP A 322 1.09 33.49 19.05
CA ASP A 322 0.52 32.57 18.06
C ASP A 322 1.17 31.20 18.22
N SER A 323 0.39 30.31 18.83
CA SER A 323 0.68 28.91 19.02
C SER A 323 0.67 28.21 17.66
N SER A 324 1.74 28.37 16.87
CA SER A 324 1.98 27.50 15.72
C SER A 324 2.71 26.25 16.19
N SER A 325 1.95 25.16 16.30
CA SER A 325 2.50 23.82 16.32
C SER A 325 3.34 23.63 15.07
N THR A 326 4.66 23.58 15.22
CA THR A 326 5.59 23.16 14.17
C THR A 326 5.38 21.65 13.96
N THR A 327 4.40 21.31 13.13
CA THR A 327 4.25 19.96 12.59
C THR A 327 5.43 19.72 11.65
N ALA A 328 6.27 18.73 11.98
CA ALA A 328 7.37 18.30 11.14
C ALA A 328 6.86 18.05 9.71
N ALA A 329 7.42 18.74 8.73
CA ALA A 329 6.91 18.68 7.39
C ALA A 329 7.35 17.38 6.68
N GLY A 330 6.39 16.54 6.29
CA GLY A 330 6.62 15.36 5.47
C GLY A 330 7.08 15.70 4.04
N THR A 331 8.02 14.90 3.53
CA THR A 331 8.48 14.91 2.13
C THR A 331 7.40 14.37 1.20
N VAL A 332 7.30 14.88 -0.03
CA VAL A 332 6.44 14.33 -1.09
C VAL A 332 7.01 12.99 -1.59
N GLY A 333 6.18 11.96 -1.66
CA GLY A 333 6.54 10.60 -2.08
C GLY A 333 5.87 10.13 -3.37
N LEU A 334 4.81 10.82 -3.82
CA LEU A 334 4.17 10.61 -5.13
C LEU A 334 3.88 11.94 -5.81
N LEU A 335 3.91 11.95 -7.13
CA LEU A 335 3.61 13.12 -7.94
C LEU A 335 2.74 12.72 -9.15
N SER A 336 1.59 13.37 -9.28
CA SER A 336 0.71 13.30 -10.45
C SER A 336 0.60 14.68 -11.07
N VAL A 337 0.70 14.77 -12.38
CA VAL A 337 0.67 16.03 -13.14
C VAL A 337 -0.22 15.93 -14.38
N SER A 338 -0.92 17.02 -14.68
CA SER A 338 -1.67 17.24 -15.92
C SER A 338 -1.41 18.66 -16.45
N ASP A 339 -1.92 18.98 -17.62
CA ASP A 339 -1.97 20.33 -18.19
C ASP A 339 -2.47 21.46 -17.26
N LYS A 340 -3.35 21.16 -16.29
CA LYS A 340 -4.00 22.16 -15.41
C LYS A 340 -3.78 21.95 -13.92
N SER A 341 -3.30 20.78 -13.50
CA SER A 341 -3.10 20.51 -12.09
C SER A 341 -1.88 19.65 -11.81
N ALA A 342 -1.31 19.84 -10.63
CA ALA A 342 -0.24 19.00 -10.09
C ALA A 342 -0.59 18.65 -8.65
N CYS A 343 -0.44 17.39 -8.26
CA CYS A 343 -0.67 16.93 -6.90
C CYS A 343 0.48 16.07 -6.40
N GLY A 344 0.98 16.40 -5.21
CA GLY A 344 1.94 15.62 -4.47
C GLY A 344 1.28 14.92 -3.28
N LEU A 345 1.52 13.62 -3.10
CA LEU A 345 1.21 12.93 -1.85
C LEU A 345 2.43 12.94 -0.94
N ARG A 346 2.27 13.41 0.29
CA ARG A 346 3.33 13.40 1.30
C ARG A 346 3.42 12.06 2.00
N THR A 347 4.59 11.80 2.56
CA THR A 347 4.91 10.63 3.37
C THR A 347 4.05 10.49 4.63
N ASP A 348 3.42 11.57 5.10
CA ASP A 348 2.42 11.57 6.17
C ASP A 348 0.98 11.29 5.67
N HIS A 349 0.84 10.88 4.40
CA HIS A 349 -0.40 10.63 3.68
C HIS A 349 -1.26 11.87 3.41
N THR A 350 -0.75 13.09 3.62
CA THR A 350 -1.47 14.32 3.24
C THR A 350 -1.18 14.70 1.79
N ALA A 351 -2.20 15.16 1.05
CA ALA A 351 -2.02 15.61 -0.32
C ALA A 351 -1.88 17.14 -0.39
N ILE A 352 -1.05 17.61 -1.31
CA ILE A 352 -0.92 19.02 -1.67
C ILE A 352 -1.11 19.13 -3.17
N CYS A 353 -1.98 20.05 -3.60
CA CYS A 353 -2.28 20.25 -5.02
C CYS A 353 -2.18 21.72 -5.44
N TRP A 354 -1.88 21.90 -6.71
CA TRP A 354 -1.78 23.19 -7.42
C TRP A 354 -2.67 23.14 -8.66
N GLY A 355 -3.35 24.25 -8.94
CA GLY A 355 -4.17 24.47 -10.13
C GLY A 355 -3.72 25.69 -10.96
N GLN A 356 -4.48 26.03 -12.00
CA GLN A 356 -4.19 27.15 -12.90
C GLN A 356 -4.28 28.52 -12.22
N SER A 357 -5.10 28.67 -11.17
CA SER A 357 -5.23 29.92 -10.41
C SER A 357 -4.06 30.17 -9.44
N ALA A 358 -3.08 29.26 -9.36
CA ALA A 358 -2.02 29.21 -8.35
C ALA A 358 -2.53 29.09 -6.89
N GLU A 359 -3.84 28.86 -6.70
CA GLU A 359 -4.43 28.74 -5.39
C GLU A 359 -4.12 27.36 -4.78
N TYR A 360 -3.72 27.40 -3.51
CA TYR A 360 -3.11 26.29 -2.80
C TYR A 360 -4.19 25.39 -2.19
N LEU A 361 -4.36 24.17 -2.71
CA LEU A 361 -5.36 23.23 -2.19
C LEU A 361 -4.70 22.16 -1.30
N ARG A 362 -5.14 22.12 -0.03
CA ARG A 362 -4.88 21.03 0.91
C ARG A 362 -6.19 20.27 1.14
N PRO A 363 -6.49 19.23 0.34
CA PRO A 363 -7.64 18.39 0.61
C PRO A 363 -7.51 17.76 2.01
N GLU A 364 -8.56 17.88 2.82
CA GLU A 364 -8.57 17.30 4.16
C GLU A 364 -8.64 15.77 4.08
N GLY A 365 -7.69 15.10 4.72
CA GLY A 365 -7.68 13.65 4.82
C GLY A 365 -6.30 13.03 4.68
N GLN A 366 -6.30 11.70 4.80
CA GLN A 366 -5.16 10.86 4.51
C GLN A 366 -5.45 10.01 3.28
N PHE A 367 -4.51 10.02 2.34
CA PHE A 367 -4.62 9.37 1.05
C PHE A 367 -3.47 8.37 0.85
N THR A 368 -3.74 7.30 0.10
CA THR A 368 -2.77 6.29 -0.32
C THR A 368 -2.25 6.57 -1.73
N SER A 369 -3.05 7.22 -2.57
CA SER A 369 -2.65 7.67 -3.90
C SER A 369 -3.34 8.98 -4.27
N VAL A 370 -2.75 9.72 -5.20
CA VAL A 370 -3.33 10.91 -5.83
C VAL A 370 -3.18 10.82 -7.34
N ALA A 371 -4.17 11.30 -8.07
CA ALA A 371 -4.18 11.34 -9.53
C ALA A 371 -4.80 12.64 -10.03
N THR A 372 -4.33 13.14 -11.18
CA THR A 372 -4.73 14.42 -11.78
C THR A 372 -5.07 14.26 -13.25
N ARG A 373 -6.10 14.95 -13.72
CA ARG A 373 -6.52 15.00 -15.14
C ARG A 373 -7.36 16.26 -15.38
N ASN A 374 -6.98 17.08 -16.36
CA ASN A 374 -7.75 18.24 -16.84
C ASN A 374 -8.33 19.13 -15.72
N GLY A 375 -7.52 19.43 -14.69
CA GLY A 375 -7.94 20.27 -13.56
C GLY A 375 -8.67 19.53 -12.44
N ILE A 376 -9.05 18.27 -12.64
CA ILE A 376 -9.60 17.42 -11.58
C ILE A 376 -8.45 16.67 -10.90
N ALA A 377 -8.52 16.58 -9.58
CA ALA A 377 -7.63 15.75 -8.78
C ALA A 377 -8.46 14.80 -7.90
N CYS A 378 -8.00 13.56 -7.76
CA CYS A 378 -8.64 12.56 -6.91
C CYS A 378 -7.61 11.92 -5.98
N GLY A 379 -7.98 11.74 -4.72
CA GLY A 379 -7.22 11.02 -3.72
C GLY A 379 -7.95 9.74 -3.29
N LEU A 380 -7.24 8.61 -3.28
CA LEU A 380 -7.73 7.34 -2.73
C LEU A 380 -7.41 7.29 -1.24
N ARG A 381 -8.34 6.86 -0.39
CA ARG A 381 -8.15 6.67 1.05
C ARG A 381 -7.90 5.20 1.37
N GLU A 382 -7.33 4.93 2.55
CA GLU A 382 -7.02 3.56 3.00
C GLU A 382 -8.28 2.67 3.11
N ASP A 383 -9.44 3.26 3.38
CA ASP A 383 -10.72 2.53 3.40
C ASP A 383 -11.24 2.19 1.99
N GLY A 384 -10.57 2.62 0.93
CA GLY A 384 -10.96 2.42 -0.46
C GLY A 384 -11.99 3.44 -0.97
N THR A 385 -12.32 4.47 -0.20
CA THR A 385 -13.11 5.59 -0.71
C THR A 385 -12.23 6.56 -1.48
N ALA A 386 -12.77 7.16 -2.55
CA ALA A 386 -12.08 8.20 -3.30
C ALA A 386 -12.73 9.55 -3.02
N THR A 387 -11.91 10.59 -2.87
CA THR A 387 -12.37 11.98 -2.81
C THR A 387 -11.79 12.70 -4.02
N CYS A 388 -12.62 13.36 -4.80
CA CYS A 388 -12.17 14.17 -5.94
C CYS A 388 -12.51 15.63 -5.71
N TRP A 389 -11.67 16.52 -6.23
CA TRP A 389 -11.81 17.96 -6.14
C TRP A 389 -11.33 18.62 -7.44
N ASP A 390 -11.89 19.78 -7.75
CA ASP A 390 -11.41 20.63 -8.83
C ASP A 390 -10.24 21.51 -8.34
N SER A 391 -9.28 21.76 -9.21
CA SER A 391 -8.09 22.57 -9.01
C SER A 391 -8.35 24.07 -8.84
N ASP A 392 -9.57 24.54 -9.17
CA ASP A 392 -10.01 25.93 -8.94
C ASP A 392 -10.80 26.11 -7.61
N GLY A 393 -10.87 25.08 -6.76
CA GLY A 393 -11.42 25.19 -5.39
C GLY A 393 -12.94 25.31 -5.27
N ALA A 394 -13.70 25.18 -6.36
CA ALA A 394 -15.14 25.41 -6.35
C ALA A 394 -16.00 24.25 -5.82
N HIS A 395 -15.47 23.02 -5.70
CA HIS A 395 -16.28 21.85 -5.33
C HIS A 395 -15.54 20.84 -4.44
N THR A 396 -15.92 20.79 -3.16
CA THR A 396 -15.62 19.68 -2.23
C THR A 396 -16.92 18.95 -1.92
N THR A 397 -17.20 17.80 -2.52
CA THR A 397 -18.42 17.03 -2.21
C THR A 397 -18.19 16.08 -1.04
N THR A 398 -18.63 16.50 0.15
CA THR A 398 -18.86 15.61 1.30
C THR A 398 -20.18 15.97 1.98
N GLY A 399 -21.26 15.21 1.72
CA GLY A 399 -22.51 15.24 2.51
C GLY A 399 -23.76 15.88 1.85
N PRO A 400 -24.98 15.71 2.42
CA PRO A 400 -26.23 15.73 1.64
C PRO A 400 -27.07 17.03 1.71
N SER A 401 -27.64 17.40 0.55
CA SER A 401 -28.89 18.17 0.33
C SER A 401 -28.81 19.73 0.29
N PRO A 402 -29.77 20.46 -0.36
CA PRO A 402 -29.99 20.50 -1.80
C PRO A 402 -30.10 21.93 -2.40
N THR A 403 -29.88 22.02 -3.71
CA THR A 403 -30.33 23.05 -4.70
C THR A 403 -29.46 24.30 -4.95
N PRO A 404 -29.53 24.90 -6.15
CA PRO A 404 -29.23 24.31 -7.47
C PRO A 404 -28.43 25.27 -8.38
N ARG A 405 -27.42 24.77 -9.09
CA ARG A 405 -27.13 25.13 -10.49
C ARG A 405 -26.08 24.15 -11.04
N GLU A 406 -26.62 23.04 -11.51
CA GLU A 406 -25.97 22.07 -12.40
C GLU A 406 -24.68 21.42 -11.87
N GLU A 407 -24.71 21.00 -10.60
CA GLU A 407 -23.83 19.94 -10.10
C GLU A 407 -24.31 18.60 -10.65
N LYS A 408 -23.62 18.08 -11.66
CA LYS A 408 -23.71 16.66 -11.98
C LYS A 408 -22.91 15.96 -10.88
N GLU A 409 -23.59 15.51 -9.82
CA GLU A 409 -23.02 14.60 -8.83
C GLU A 409 -22.25 13.51 -9.60
N ILE A 410 -20.93 13.45 -9.42
CA ILE A 410 -20.13 12.27 -9.75
C ILE A 410 -20.95 11.10 -9.19
N PRO A 411 -21.31 10.08 -9.98
CA PRO A 411 -22.06 8.96 -9.45
C PRO A 411 -21.25 8.45 -8.26
N GLN A 412 -21.74 8.74 -7.05
CA GLN A 412 -21.23 8.08 -5.87
C GLN A 412 -21.34 6.61 -6.25
N PRO A 413 -20.22 5.88 -6.37
CA PRO A 413 -20.31 4.44 -6.36
C PRO A 413 -21.13 4.20 -5.10
N GLY A 414 -22.34 3.64 -5.25
CA GLY A 414 -23.28 3.58 -4.12
C GLY A 414 -22.58 3.02 -2.88
N PRO A 415 -23.08 3.20 -1.65
CA PRO A 415 -22.37 3.10 -0.35
C PRO A 415 -21.54 1.82 -0.02
N ARG A 416 -21.21 0.98 -0.99
CA ARG A 416 -20.45 -0.26 -0.99
C ARG A 416 -19.27 -0.32 -1.98
N ALA A 417 -19.11 0.59 -2.94
CA ALA A 417 -18.01 0.47 -3.89
C ALA A 417 -16.70 1.04 -3.33
N ARG A 418 -15.76 0.14 -3.06
CA ARG A 418 -14.41 0.45 -2.56
C ARG A 418 -13.40 0.23 -3.68
N PHE A 419 -12.55 1.22 -3.89
CA PHE A 419 -11.50 1.20 -4.90
C PHE A 419 -10.18 0.65 -4.35
N THR A 420 -9.41 0.03 -5.24
CA THR A 420 -8.00 -0.34 -5.05
C THR A 420 -7.06 0.58 -5.82
N ALA A 421 -7.55 1.24 -6.86
CA ALA A 421 -6.84 2.27 -7.62
C ALA A 421 -7.83 3.33 -8.11
N VAL A 422 -7.38 4.58 -8.17
CA VAL A 422 -8.18 5.71 -8.68
C VAL A 422 -7.33 6.57 -9.62
N THR A 423 -7.91 6.99 -10.73
CA THR A 423 -7.47 8.12 -11.55
C THR A 423 -8.52 9.22 -11.49
N ALA A 424 -8.20 10.41 -12.00
CA ALA A 424 -9.17 11.51 -12.12
C ALA A 424 -10.16 11.23 -13.27
N GLY A 425 -11.11 10.32 -13.05
CA GLY A 425 -12.17 9.95 -14.02
C GLY A 425 -12.51 8.45 -14.06
N CYS A 426 -11.66 7.58 -13.50
CA CYS A 426 -11.91 6.13 -13.42
C CYS A 426 -11.31 5.53 -12.15
N GLY A 427 -11.76 4.34 -11.78
CA GLY A 427 -11.21 3.61 -10.65
C GLY A 427 -11.43 2.11 -10.79
N VAL A 428 -10.53 1.35 -10.18
CA VAL A 428 -10.61 -0.11 -10.06
C VAL A 428 -11.25 -0.43 -8.72
N LEU A 429 -12.38 -1.14 -8.74
CA LEU A 429 -13.04 -1.67 -7.56
C LEU A 429 -12.27 -2.85 -6.96
N ARG A 430 -12.53 -3.19 -5.69
CA ARG A 430 -11.90 -4.34 -5.03
C ARG A 430 -12.14 -5.68 -5.73
N ASP A 431 -13.26 -5.84 -6.43
CA ASP A 431 -13.53 -7.03 -7.25
C ASP A 431 -12.76 -7.02 -8.60
N GLY A 432 -11.94 -6.00 -8.83
CA GLY A 432 -11.13 -5.81 -10.03
C GLY A 432 -11.88 -5.17 -11.19
N LYS A 433 -13.16 -4.85 -11.06
CA LYS A 433 -13.90 -4.16 -12.13
C LYS A 433 -13.50 -2.69 -12.22
N VAL A 434 -13.47 -2.15 -13.41
CA VAL A 434 -13.27 -0.72 -13.62
C VAL A 434 -14.63 -0.03 -13.67
N THR A 435 -14.72 1.13 -13.02
CA THR A 435 -15.83 2.06 -13.21
C THR A 435 -15.25 3.43 -13.53
N CYS A 436 -15.80 4.08 -14.54
CA CYS A 436 -15.44 5.43 -14.96
C CYS A 436 -16.63 6.37 -14.78
N TRP A 437 -16.33 7.65 -14.56
CA TRP A 437 -17.30 8.70 -14.26
C TRP A 437 -16.98 9.96 -15.05
N ASP A 438 -16.77 9.79 -16.35
CA ASP A 438 -16.48 10.85 -17.30
C ASP A 438 -17.77 11.44 -17.91
N GLU A 439 -17.67 12.63 -18.49
CA GLU A 439 -18.70 13.17 -19.36
C GLU A 439 -18.78 12.44 -20.70
N ASP A 440 -17.65 11.95 -21.23
CA ASP A 440 -17.62 11.16 -22.45
C ASP A 440 -18.03 9.71 -22.19
N LYS A 441 -19.08 9.28 -22.90
CA LYS A 441 -19.63 7.92 -22.85
C LYS A 441 -18.64 6.86 -23.31
N LYS A 442 -17.67 7.22 -24.17
CA LYS A 442 -16.63 6.30 -24.62
C LYS A 442 -15.68 5.92 -23.47
N VAL A 443 -15.34 6.87 -22.61
CA VAL A 443 -14.52 6.64 -21.40
C VAL A 443 -15.26 5.74 -20.41
N ASN A 444 -16.57 5.93 -20.30
CA ASN A 444 -17.42 5.14 -19.41
C ASN A 444 -17.66 3.70 -19.88
N GLY A 445 -17.33 3.37 -21.14
CA GLY A 445 -17.64 2.06 -21.74
C GLY A 445 -19.12 1.86 -22.07
N ASP A 446 -19.92 2.94 -22.02
CA ASP A 446 -21.38 2.92 -22.23
C ASP A 446 -21.79 2.74 -23.71
N ASP A 447 -20.81 2.76 -24.64
CA ASP A 447 -20.99 2.49 -26.06
C ASP A 447 -20.92 1.00 -26.43
N GLY A 448 -20.78 0.12 -25.42
CA GLY A 448 -20.62 -1.31 -25.60
C GLY A 448 -19.16 -1.77 -25.64
N THR A 449 -18.20 -0.88 -25.37
CA THR A 449 -16.78 -1.20 -25.15
C THR A 449 -16.42 -1.44 -23.68
N ASP A 450 -17.42 -1.75 -22.84
CA ASP A 450 -17.29 -2.02 -21.39
C ASP A 450 -15.99 -2.80 -21.07
N PRO A 451 -15.11 -2.28 -20.18
CA PRO A 451 -13.87 -2.94 -19.82
C PRO A 451 -14.13 -4.34 -19.23
N THR A 452 -14.05 -5.35 -20.10
CA THR A 452 -14.23 -6.74 -19.68
C THR A 452 -12.99 -7.26 -18.95
N GLY A 453 -13.21 -8.04 -17.90
CA GLY A 453 -12.16 -8.69 -17.11
C GLY A 453 -11.93 -8.00 -15.77
N THR A 454 -10.85 -8.39 -15.09
CA THR A 454 -10.43 -7.80 -13.82
C THR A 454 -9.08 -7.10 -14.00
N PHE A 455 -8.97 -5.92 -13.40
CA PHE A 455 -7.86 -5.01 -13.53
C PHE A 455 -7.11 -4.90 -12.21
N SER A 456 -5.78 -4.79 -12.30
CA SER A 456 -4.93 -4.41 -11.17
C SER A 456 -4.74 -2.89 -11.11
N MET A 457 -4.84 -2.21 -12.24
CA MET A 457 -4.76 -0.74 -12.34
C MET A 457 -5.52 -0.20 -13.55
N VAL A 458 -5.84 1.09 -13.49
CA VAL A 458 -6.38 1.87 -14.60
C VAL A 458 -5.70 3.24 -14.63
N THR A 459 -5.50 3.77 -15.83
CA THR A 459 -5.01 5.14 -16.08
C THR A 459 -5.85 5.75 -17.20
N ALA A 460 -6.07 7.06 -17.12
CA ALA A 460 -6.88 7.81 -18.08
C ALA A 460 -6.11 9.06 -18.51
N SER A 461 -6.12 9.33 -19.80
CA SER A 461 -5.53 10.53 -20.41
C SER A 461 -6.53 11.67 -20.51
N MET A 462 -6.05 12.88 -20.78
CA MET A 462 -6.90 14.05 -21.03
C MET A 462 -7.78 13.97 -22.28
N TYR A 463 -7.48 13.10 -23.26
CA TYR A 463 -8.23 12.96 -24.52
C TYR A 463 -9.02 11.65 -24.59
N ASP A 464 -9.63 11.29 -23.46
CA ASP A 464 -10.61 10.20 -23.36
C ASP A 464 -10.07 8.78 -23.61
N ALA A 465 -8.75 8.60 -23.81
CA ALA A 465 -8.14 7.29 -23.84
C ALA A 465 -7.92 6.74 -22.41
N VAL A 466 -8.38 5.50 -22.18
CA VAL A 466 -8.20 4.78 -20.92
C VAL A 466 -7.49 3.47 -21.20
N CYS A 467 -6.50 3.12 -20.37
CA CYS A 467 -5.89 1.81 -20.39
C CYS A 467 -5.78 1.26 -18.97
N GLY A 468 -5.84 -0.05 -18.84
CA GLY A 468 -5.58 -0.75 -17.59
C GLY A 468 -4.76 -2.02 -17.81
N VAL A 469 -4.02 -2.40 -16.77
CA VAL A 469 -3.37 -3.72 -16.71
C VAL A 469 -4.35 -4.67 -16.03
N ARG A 470 -4.66 -5.77 -16.69
CA ARG A 470 -5.47 -6.86 -16.16
C ARG A 470 -4.71 -7.67 -15.12
N THR A 471 -5.43 -8.42 -14.29
CA THR A 471 -4.83 -9.31 -13.28
C THR A 471 -3.97 -10.43 -13.89
N ASP A 472 -4.15 -10.73 -15.18
CA ASP A 472 -3.30 -11.64 -15.97
C ASP A 472 -2.08 -10.95 -16.62
N ALA A 473 -1.81 -9.69 -16.24
CA ALA A 473 -0.75 -8.81 -16.74
C ALA A 473 -0.90 -8.37 -18.21
N THR A 474 -2.04 -8.62 -18.87
CA THR A 474 -2.30 -8.07 -20.21
C THR A 474 -2.84 -6.63 -20.13
N ILE A 475 -2.67 -5.83 -21.19
CA ILE A 475 -3.24 -4.47 -21.25
C ILE A 475 -4.53 -4.49 -22.05
N HIS A 476 -5.54 -3.79 -21.53
CA HIS A 476 -6.75 -3.46 -22.27
C HIS A 476 -6.93 -1.95 -22.29
N CYS A 477 -7.21 -1.39 -23.46
CA CYS A 477 -7.46 0.04 -23.67
C CYS A 477 -8.80 0.24 -24.36
N TRP A 478 -9.47 1.33 -24.03
CA TRP A 478 -10.74 1.77 -24.61
C TRP A 478 -10.80 3.31 -24.64
N GLY A 479 -11.85 3.87 -25.23
CA GLY A 479 -12.02 5.32 -25.42
C GLY A 479 -11.36 5.88 -26.68
N ASP A 480 -10.13 5.46 -26.97
CA ASP A 480 -9.42 5.75 -28.22
C ASP A 480 -9.25 4.49 -29.08
N ASP A 481 -9.97 4.44 -30.20
CA ASP A 481 -10.00 3.30 -31.14
C ASP A 481 -8.63 3.02 -31.80
N ASP A 482 -7.74 4.01 -31.85
CA ASP A 482 -6.40 3.88 -32.43
C ASP A 482 -5.37 3.36 -31.42
N LEU A 483 -5.69 3.37 -30.12
CA LEU A 483 -4.78 2.96 -29.05
C LEU A 483 -4.81 1.45 -28.77
N LYS A 484 -4.40 0.66 -29.76
CA LYS A 484 -4.42 -0.81 -29.67
C LYS A 484 -3.20 -1.36 -28.93
N PRO A 485 -3.37 -2.02 -27.77
CA PRO A 485 -2.23 -2.48 -26.98
C PRO A 485 -1.52 -3.67 -27.65
N PRO A 486 -0.18 -3.72 -27.59
CA PRO A 486 0.59 -4.85 -28.09
C PRO A 486 0.44 -6.07 -27.18
N SER A 487 0.71 -7.26 -27.72
CA SER A 487 0.74 -8.48 -26.92
C SER A 487 1.92 -8.50 -25.94
N GLY A 488 1.70 -9.12 -24.79
CA GLY A 488 2.72 -9.22 -23.75
C GLY A 488 2.17 -9.12 -22.34
N THR A 489 3.10 -9.19 -21.39
CA THR A 489 2.84 -9.03 -19.97
C THR A 489 3.48 -7.74 -19.46
N PHE A 490 2.70 -6.95 -18.75
CA PHE A 490 3.03 -5.61 -18.29
C PHE A 490 2.81 -5.50 -16.79
N ARG A 491 3.63 -4.68 -16.13
CA ARG A 491 3.45 -4.31 -14.72
C ARG A 491 2.65 -3.03 -14.57
N THR A 492 2.89 -2.07 -15.47
CA THR A 492 2.20 -0.78 -15.47
C THR A 492 2.02 -0.27 -16.89
N VAL A 493 1.05 0.62 -17.06
CA VAL A 493 0.79 1.38 -18.28
C VAL A 493 0.56 2.84 -17.92
N SER A 494 1.11 3.74 -18.73
CA SER A 494 0.87 5.18 -18.69
C SER A 494 0.30 5.61 -20.03
N VAL A 495 -0.76 6.43 -20.02
CA VAL A 495 -1.47 6.90 -21.21
C VAL A 495 -1.32 8.42 -21.30
N GLY A 496 -0.77 8.87 -22.41
CA GLY A 496 -0.53 10.28 -22.72
C GLY A 496 -1.59 10.80 -23.68
N GLY A 497 -1.21 11.73 -24.57
CA GLY A 497 -2.17 12.39 -25.48
C GLY A 497 -2.91 11.42 -26.42
N HIS A 498 -2.16 10.71 -27.27
CA HIS A 498 -2.70 9.71 -28.22
C HIS A 498 -1.77 8.49 -28.36
N HIS A 499 -0.99 8.23 -27.31
CA HIS A 499 -0.09 7.10 -27.21
C HIS A 499 -0.05 6.61 -25.78
N ALA A 500 0.38 5.36 -25.62
CA ALA A 500 0.58 4.75 -24.32
C ALA A 500 1.92 4.07 -24.29
N CYS A 501 2.47 3.98 -23.09
CA CYS A 501 3.69 3.25 -22.81
C CYS A 501 3.46 2.29 -21.66
N GLY A 502 3.77 1.02 -21.91
CA GLY A 502 3.72 -0.05 -20.93
C GLY A 502 5.12 -0.45 -20.47
N LEU A 503 5.30 -0.60 -19.17
CA LEU A 503 6.47 -1.26 -18.60
C LEU A 503 6.21 -2.75 -18.54
N ARG A 504 7.02 -3.53 -19.24
CA ARG A 504 6.92 -4.99 -19.29
C ARG A 504 7.43 -5.63 -18.00
N THR A 505 7.09 -6.91 -17.81
CA THR A 505 7.54 -7.69 -16.65
C THR A 505 9.05 -7.99 -16.64
N ASP A 506 9.73 -7.80 -17.77
CA ASP A 506 11.19 -7.88 -17.94
C ASP A 506 11.91 -6.52 -17.82
N ASP A 507 11.20 -5.51 -17.29
CA ASP A 507 11.66 -4.13 -17.09
C ASP A 507 11.96 -3.35 -18.39
N SER A 508 11.62 -3.88 -19.57
CA SER A 508 11.67 -3.12 -20.83
C SER A 508 10.41 -2.29 -21.05
N VAL A 509 10.50 -1.22 -21.84
CA VAL A 509 9.36 -0.36 -22.19
C VAL A 509 8.89 -0.65 -23.61
N THR A 510 7.58 -0.76 -23.79
CA THR A 510 6.94 -0.77 -25.11
C THR A 510 5.93 0.35 -25.17
N CYS A 511 6.00 1.18 -26.21
CA CYS A 511 5.02 2.23 -26.45
C CYS A 511 4.30 1.99 -27.78
N TRP A 512 3.04 2.43 -27.87
CA TRP A 512 2.18 2.26 -29.04
C TRP A 512 1.19 3.42 -29.18
N GLY A 513 0.50 3.49 -30.31
CA GLY A 513 -0.36 4.62 -30.69
C GLY A 513 0.35 5.60 -31.62
N ARG A 514 -0.04 6.87 -31.55
CA ARG A 514 0.48 7.95 -32.39
C ARG A 514 2.00 8.11 -32.20
N ASN A 515 2.74 8.22 -33.31
CA ASN A 515 4.22 8.28 -33.31
C ASN A 515 4.81 9.32 -34.27
N ASP A 516 4.06 10.35 -34.62
CA ASP A 516 4.49 11.43 -35.52
C ASP A 516 5.65 12.28 -34.96
N ARG A 517 5.95 12.14 -33.67
CA ARG A 517 7.04 12.81 -32.95
C ARG A 517 8.13 11.87 -32.48
N GLY A 518 8.00 10.56 -32.70
CA GLY A 518 8.90 9.55 -32.15
C GLY A 518 8.58 9.16 -30.69
N GLN A 519 7.41 9.55 -30.17
CA GLN A 519 6.98 9.32 -28.77
C GLN A 519 6.76 7.86 -28.41
N THR A 520 6.65 6.96 -29.40
CA THR A 520 6.59 5.52 -29.17
C THR A 520 7.93 4.80 -29.36
N VAL A 521 8.99 5.53 -29.75
CA VAL A 521 10.33 4.97 -29.98
C VAL A 521 11.14 4.98 -28.69
N ALA A 522 10.76 4.12 -27.75
CA ALA A 522 11.43 4.01 -26.46
C ALA A 522 12.92 3.64 -26.60
N PRO A 523 13.84 4.30 -25.86
CA PRO A 523 15.24 3.91 -25.81
C PRO A 523 15.42 2.48 -25.29
N LYS A 524 16.44 1.78 -25.79
CA LYS A 524 16.81 0.46 -25.25
C LYS A 524 17.31 0.60 -23.81
N GLY A 525 16.98 -0.38 -22.98
CA GLY A 525 17.43 -0.45 -21.59
C GLY A 525 16.33 -0.97 -20.67
N THR A 526 16.64 -0.97 -19.38
CA THR A 526 15.71 -1.34 -18.31
C THR A 526 15.23 -0.11 -17.58
N PHE A 527 13.94 -0.09 -17.30
CA PHE A 527 13.24 0.99 -16.65
C PHE A 527 12.51 0.45 -15.44
N ARG A 528 12.35 1.29 -14.43
CA ARG A 528 11.44 1.02 -13.32
C ARG A 528 10.15 1.80 -13.46
N ALA A 529 10.13 2.99 -14.06
CA ALA A 529 8.88 3.72 -14.29
C ALA A 529 8.79 4.27 -15.72
N VAL A 530 7.57 4.49 -16.18
CA VAL A 530 7.29 5.15 -17.45
C VAL A 530 6.15 6.16 -17.26
N SER A 531 6.20 7.25 -18.01
CA SER A 531 5.23 8.34 -18.00
C SER A 531 5.03 8.84 -19.43
N ALA A 532 3.79 8.96 -19.87
CA ALA A 532 3.43 9.44 -21.20
C ALA A 532 2.82 10.84 -21.10
N GLY A 533 3.45 11.83 -21.73
CA GLY A 533 2.93 13.20 -21.84
C GLY A 533 2.09 13.40 -23.10
N GLU A 534 1.93 14.64 -23.56
CA GLU A 534 1.14 14.95 -24.76
C GLU A 534 1.78 14.36 -26.04
N GLU A 535 3.00 14.79 -26.33
CA GLU A 535 3.76 14.45 -27.54
C GLU A 535 5.13 13.81 -27.22
N HIS A 536 5.39 13.52 -25.93
CA HIS A 536 6.62 12.91 -25.44
C HIS A 536 6.36 11.81 -24.41
N SER A 537 7.40 11.06 -24.11
CA SER A 537 7.39 10.03 -23.07
C SER A 537 8.68 10.10 -22.29
N CYS A 538 8.61 9.78 -20.99
CA CYS A 538 9.77 9.69 -20.12
C CYS A 538 9.79 8.34 -19.40
N GLY A 539 10.99 7.85 -19.10
CA GLY A 539 11.22 6.62 -18.36
C GLY A 539 12.29 6.81 -17.31
N LEU A 540 12.02 6.34 -16.11
CA LEU A 540 13.01 6.27 -15.02
C LEU A 540 13.76 4.96 -15.15
N ARG A 541 15.05 5.04 -15.44
CA ARG A 541 15.92 3.87 -15.56
C ARG A 541 16.18 3.22 -14.21
N THR A 542 16.64 1.98 -14.24
CA THR A 542 17.07 1.23 -13.05
C THR A 542 18.31 1.83 -12.37
N ASP A 543 19.06 2.70 -13.05
CA ASP A 543 20.18 3.48 -12.52
C ASP A 543 19.75 4.87 -11.96
N ASN A 544 18.45 5.09 -11.79
CA ASN A 544 17.83 6.32 -11.30
C ASN A 544 18.00 7.55 -12.21
N THR A 545 18.47 7.40 -13.45
CA THR A 545 18.46 8.48 -14.44
C THR A 545 17.16 8.50 -15.24
N ILE A 546 16.80 9.65 -15.80
CA ILE A 546 15.60 9.79 -16.64
C ILE A 546 16.00 9.81 -18.12
N ALA A 547 15.26 9.06 -18.93
CA ALA A 547 15.28 9.18 -20.38
C ALA A 547 13.96 9.79 -20.82
N CYS A 548 13.98 10.85 -21.63
CA CYS A 548 12.78 11.30 -22.33
C CYS A 548 12.99 11.21 -23.84
N TRP A 549 11.92 10.87 -24.56
CA TRP A 549 11.91 10.69 -26.02
C TRP A 549 10.59 11.20 -26.62
N GLY A 550 10.56 11.32 -27.94
CA GLY A 550 9.50 12.04 -28.65
C GLY A 550 9.86 13.50 -28.92
N LYS A 551 8.85 14.35 -29.09
CA LYS A 551 9.02 15.79 -29.26
C LYS A 551 8.13 16.47 -28.23
N GLY A 552 8.71 17.24 -27.32
CA GLY A 552 7.95 18.13 -26.47
C GLY A 552 8.34 19.57 -26.73
N ASN A 553 7.46 20.51 -26.40
CA ASN A 553 7.77 21.93 -26.44
C ASN A 553 8.87 22.27 -25.40
N GLU A 554 9.67 23.28 -25.72
CA GLU A 554 10.60 23.98 -24.81
C GLU A 554 11.39 23.11 -23.80
N GLY A 555 11.89 21.94 -24.24
CA GLY A 555 12.80 21.12 -23.44
C GLY A 555 12.16 20.03 -22.60
N ALA A 556 10.88 19.68 -22.79
CA ALA A 556 10.23 18.56 -22.08
C ALA A 556 10.90 17.19 -22.29
N THR A 557 11.68 17.04 -23.38
CA THR A 557 12.51 15.85 -23.63
C THR A 557 13.95 15.98 -23.11
N THR A 558 14.26 17.06 -22.40
CA THR A 558 15.58 17.36 -21.82
C THR A 558 15.47 17.32 -20.29
N PRO A 559 15.42 16.12 -19.68
CA PRO A 559 15.34 16.02 -18.23
C PRO A 559 16.58 16.64 -17.57
N PRO A 560 16.46 17.23 -16.37
CA PRO A 560 17.62 17.72 -15.62
C PRO A 560 18.61 16.59 -15.33
N ASP A 561 19.89 16.94 -15.28
CA ASP A 561 20.94 15.98 -14.93
C ASP A 561 20.78 15.46 -13.48
N GLY A 562 21.23 14.22 -13.25
CA GLY A 562 21.32 13.60 -11.94
C GLY A 562 20.38 12.41 -11.74
N THR A 563 20.19 12.03 -10.47
CA THR A 563 19.40 10.87 -10.05
C THR A 563 18.05 11.26 -9.47
N PHE A 564 17.06 10.41 -9.71
CA PHE A 564 15.66 10.61 -9.33
C PHE A 564 15.09 9.36 -8.65
N ALA A 565 14.30 9.59 -7.61
CA ALA A 565 13.58 8.57 -6.88
C ALA A 565 12.23 8.24 -7.55
N VAL A 566 11.54 9.25 -8.09
CA VAL A 566 10.20 9.14 -8.69
C VAL A 566 10.13 9.86 -10.01
N LEU A 567 9.46 9.26 -10.99
CA LEU A 567 8.97 9.95 -12.18
C LEU A 567 7.46 10.20 -12.01
N GLY A 568 7.05 11.46 -12.12
CA GLY A 568 5.66 11.86 -12.00
C GLY A 568 4.81 11.29 -13.13
N GLN A 569 3.61 10.83 -12.79
CA GLN A 569 2.65 10.35 -13.78
C GLN A 569 2.05 11.55 -14.50
N ASN A 570 2.25 11.59 -15.82
CA ASN A 570 1.69 12.62 -16.68
C ASN A 570 0.47 12.03 -17.41
N THR A 571 -0.63 12.79 -17.46
CA THR A 571 -1.88 12.42 -18.14
C THR A 571 -2.13 13.30 -19.37
N GLY A 572 -1.05 13.68 -20.06
CA GLY A 572 -1.07 14.40 -21.35
C GLY A 572 -0.57 15.84 -21.32
N GLY A 573 0.05 16.33 -20.24
CA GLY A 573 0.66 17.66 -20.20
C GLY A 573 1.96 17.76 -21.00
N GLU A 574 2.31 18.98 -21.41
CA GLU A 574 3.54 19.30 -22.18
C GLU A 574 4.82 19.40 -21.34
N TYR A 575 4.73 19.19 -20.02
CA TYR A 575 5.87 19.20 -19.10
C TYR A 575 6.06 17.83 -18.45
N SER A 576 7.13 17.63 -17.70
CA SER A 576 7.35 16.41 -16.90
C SER A 576 7.94 16.79 -15.58
N CYS A 577 7.64 16.01 -14.55
CA CYS A 577 8.18 16.23 -13.23
C CYS A 577 8.75 14.94 -12.66
N ALA A 578 9.74 15.07 -11.79
CA ALA A 578 10.34 13.98 -11.07
C ALA A 578 10.74 14.43 -9.66
N LEU A 579 10.86 13.48 -8.74
CA LEU A 579 11.43 13.72 -7.43
C LEU A 579 12.86 13.21 -7.42
N ARG A 580 13.79 14.05 -6.98
CA ARG A 580 15.18 13.65 -6.74
C ARG A 580 15.29 12.62 -5.62
N GLU A 581 16.49 12.12 -5.37
CA GLU A 581 16.85 11.29 -4.20
C GLU A 581 17.05 12.08 -2.90
N ASP A 582 16.83 13.41 -2.88
CA ASP A 582 16.74 14.25 -1.66
C ASP A 582 15.38 14.93 -1.35
N GLY A 583 14.36 14.80 -2.22
CA GLY A 583 12.96 15.17 -1.95
C GLY A 583 12.49 16.32 -2.77
N ARG A 584 13.43 16.97 -3.45
CA ARG A 584 13.14 18.08 -4.32
C ARG A 584 12.41 17.57 -5.56
N ALA A 585 11.27 18.18 -5.83
CA ALA A 585 10.60 18.03 -7.10
C ALA A 585 11.27 18.94 -8.14
N GLU A 586 11.52 18.39 -9.32
CA GLU A 586 11.97 19.16 -10.47
C GLU A 586 11.05 18.87 -11.65
N CYS A 587 10.51 19.95 -12.22
CA CYS A 587 9.69 19.93 -13.42
C CYS A 587 10.45 20.60 -14.57
N TRP A 588 10.28 20.09 -15.79
CA TRP A 588 10.90 20.61 -17.00
C TRP A 588 9.93 20.52 -18.20
N GLY A 589 10.14 21.38 -19.19
CA GLY A 589 9.16 21.63 -20.26
C GLY A 589 8.30 22.86 -19.97
N GLN A 590 7.32 23.12 -20.84
CA GLN A 590 6.43 24.27 -20.72
C GLN A 590 5.18 23.87 -19.93
N SER A 591 5.00 24.42 -18.72
CA SER A 591 3.71 24.42 -18.05
C SER A 591 2.94 25.64 -18.53
N GLY A 592 1.82 25.46 -19.22
CA GLY A 592 0.87 26.56 -19.39
C GLY A 592 0.39 26.98 -18.00
N ASP A 593 0.61 28.22 -17.61
CA ASP A 593 0.15 28.92 -16.38
C ASP A 593 0.30 28.22 -14.99
N ILE A 594 0.74 26.95 -14.89
CA ILE A 594 1.03 26.29 -13.63
C ILE A 594 2.46 26.62 -13.21
N ASP A 595 2.61 27.63 -12.36
CA ASP A 595 3.85 27.91 -11.66
C ASP A 595 3.95 26.99 -10.42
N VAL A 596 4.59 25.82 -10.57
CA VAL A 596 4.88 24.91 -9.44
C VAL A 596 6.24 25.30 -8.86
N PRO A 597 6.30 26.03 -7.72
CA PRO A 597 7.58 26.46 -7.19
C PRO A 597 8.27 25.23 -6.59
N ALA A 598 9.42 24.83 -7.15
CA ALA A 598 10.19 23.65 -6.71
C ALA A 598 10.58 23.72 -5.21
N ASP A 599 10.62 24.92 -4.64
CA ASP A 599 10.87 25.19 -3.22
C ASP A 599 9.64 24.99 -2.31
N ARG A 600 8.42 24.88 -2.87
CA ARG A 600 7.15 24.75 -2.12
C ARG A 600 6.53 23.35 -2.12
N LEU A 601 7.02 22.43 -2.96
CA LEU A 601 6.81 20.98 -2.79
C LEU A 601 7.60 20.44 -1.58
N LEU A 602 8.59 21.21 -1.12
CA LEU A 602 9.25 21.06 0.18
C LEU A 602 8.55 21.99 1.17
N VAL A 603 7.45 21.55 1.78
CA VAL A 603 7.01 22.26 3.00
C VAL A 603 8.13 22.02 4.03
N ARG A 604 8.68 23.10 4.61
CA ARG A 604 9.66 23.04 5.71
C ARG A 604 8.98 22.74 7.04
#